data_AF-W2VPI3-F1
#
_entry.id   AF-W2VPI3-F1
#
_cell.length_a   1.000
_cell.length_b   1.000
_cell.length_c   1.000
_cell.angle_alpha   90.00
_cell.angle_beta   90.00
_cell.angle_gamma   90.00
#
_symmetry.space_group_name_H-M   'P 1'
#
loop_
_entity.id
_entity.type
_entity.pdbx_description
1 polymer ?
#
loop_
_entity_poly.entity_id
_entity_poly.type
_entity_poly.pdbx_seq_one_letter_code
_entity_poly.pdbx_strand_id
1 'polypeptide(L)' 'MERIVDVRSNRKTRYGRKRREYLVFWKGYAEPSWVDETDLNCGALLRDFDRGRTDRNRFEATQSHEE' A
#
# COMPACT_ATOMS: atom_id res chain seq x y z
N MET A 1 9.97 11.18 -8.29
CA MET A 1 8.50 11.08 -8.28
C MET A 1 8.15 10.29 -7.05
N GLU A 2 7.17 10.72 -6.27
CA GLU A 2 6.72 9.95 -5.11
C GLU A 2 5.75 8.88 -5.59
N ARG A 3 5.95 7.63 -5.15
CA ARG A 3 5.05 6.53 -5.51
C ARG A 3 4.95 5.51 -4.40
N ILE A 4 3.75 4.96 -4.22
CA ILE A 4 3.56 3.79 -3.36
C ILE A 4 4.00 2.57 -4.17
N VAL A 5 4.89 1.77 -3.60
CA VAL A 5 5.41 0.55 -4.23
C VAL A 5 4.84 -0.71 -3.61
N ASP A 6 4.41 -0.65 -2.36
CA ASP A 6 3.85 -1.80 -1.64
C ASP A 6 2.89 -1.37 -0.53
N VAL A 7 2.06 -2.31 -0.08
CA VAL A 7 1.14 -2.14 1.06
C VAL A 7 1.20 -3.37 1.95
N ARG A 8 1.39 -3.16 3.25
CA ARG A 8 1.31 -4.23 4.25
C ARG A 8 0.23 -3.95 5.28
N SER A 9 -0.40 -5.01 5.76
CA SER A 9 -1.27 -4.93 6.92
C SER A 9 -0.43 -5.22 8.16
N ASN A 10 -0.21 -4.23 9.02
CA ASN A 10 0.47 -4.49 10.29
C ASN A 10 -0.46 -5.29 11.22
N ARG A 11 0.12 -6.03 12.18
CA ARG A 11 -0.63 -6.74 13.21
C ARG A 11 -1.60 -5.79 13.90
N LYS A 12 -2.76 -6.35 14.27
CA LYS A 12 -3.80 -5.64 15.01
C LYS A 12 -3.17 -4.89 16.17
N THR A 13 -3.42 -3.59 16.23
CA THR A 13 -3.11 -2.82 17.45
C THR A 13 -3.89 -3.41 18.63
N ARG A 14 -3.54 -3.07 19.86
CA ARG A 14 -4.21 -3.57 21.09
C ARG A 14 -5.75 -3.44 21.09
N TYR A 15 -6.31 -2.62 20.21
CA TYR A 15 -7.74 -2.38 20.01
C TYR A 15 -8.35 -3.13 18.82
N GLY A 16 -7.65 -4.11 18.24
CA GLY A 16 -8.16 -4.90 17.12
C GLY A 16 -8.20 -4.18 15.77
N ARG A 17 -7.78 -2.91 15.69
CA ARG A 17 -7.71 -2.17 14.42
C ARG A 17 -6.53 -2.68 13.60
N LYS A 18 -6.83 -3.18 12.39
CA LYS A 18 -5.84 -3.42 11.34
C LYS A 18 -5.35 -2.05 10.85
N ARG A 19 -4.06 -1.78 11.00
CA ARG A 19 -3.43 -0.61 10.36
C ARG A 19 -2.82 -1.04 9.03
N ARG A 20 -3.02 -0.21 8.01
CA ARG A 20 -2.38 -0.36 6.71
C ARG A 20 -1.19 0.58 6.68
N GLU A 21 -0.04 0.03 6.36
CA GLU A 21 1.18 0.80 6.08
C GLU A 21 1.50 0.68 4.60
N TYR A 22 1.98 1.77 4.03
CA TYR A 22 2.32 1.89 2.62
C TYR A 22 3.80 2.17 2.51
N LEU A 23 4.48 1.42 1.64
CA LEU A 23 5.87 1.64 1.32
C LEU A 23 5.94 2.75 0.25
N VAL A 24 6.39 3.93 0.66
CA VAL A 24 6.50 5.11 -0.20
C VAL A 24 7.94 5.28 -0.65
N PHE A 25 8.14 5.35 -1.96
CA PHE A 25 9.39 5.79 -2.54
C PHE A 25 9.36 7.30 -2.68
N TRP A 26 10.21 8.00 -1.92
CA TRP A 26 10.26 9.46 -1.91
C TRP A 26 11.21 10.00 -2.97
N LYS A 27 10.85 11.12 -3.59
CA LYS A 27 11.74 11.78 -4.55
C LYS A 27 12.94 12.37 -3.78
N GLY A 28 14.15 11.89 -4.09
CA GLY A 28 15.39 12.39 -3.48
C GLY A 28 15.87 11.58 -2.27
N TYR A 29 15.16 10.52 -1.89
CA TYR A 29 15.65 9.53 -0.93
C TYR A 29 16.04 8.26 -1.66
N ALA A 30 17.16 7.65 -1.25
CA ALA A 30 17.64 6.39 -1.82
C ALA A 30 16.76 5.21 -1.41
N GLU A 31 16.19 5.27 -0.20
CA GLU A 31 15.45 4.17 0.39
C GLU A 31 13.97 4.56 0.59
N PRO A 32 13.04 3.64 0.26
CA PRO A 32 11.63 3.84 0.56
C PRO A 32 11.37 3.65 2.07
N SER A 33 10.32 4.28 2.59
CA SER A 33 9.92 4.14 4.00
C SER A 33 8.46 3.69 4.14
N TRP A 34 8.19 2.96 5.22
CA TRP A 34 6.83 2.56 5.59
C TRP A 34 6.12 3.71 6.29
N VAL A 35 4.96 4.07 5.77
CA VAL A 35 4.13 5.17 6.26
C VAL A 35 2.75 4.64 6.60
N ASP A 36 2.25 4.96 7.80
CA ASP A 36 0.90 4.59 8.22
C ASP A 36 -0.16 5.29 7.36
N GLU A 37 -1.31 4.67 7.12
CA GLU A 37 -2.42 5.28 6.36
C GLU A 37 -2.80 6.68 6.84
N THR A 38 -2.73 6.92 8.17
CA THR A 38 -3.05 8.21 8.78
C THR A 38 -1.97 9.26 8.56
N ASP A 39 -0.72 8.84 8.38
CA ASP A 39 0.43 9.71 8.15
C ASP A 39 0.62 9.98 6.65
N LEU A 40 0.20 9.02 5.82
CA LEU A 40 0.10 9.12 4.38
C LEU A 40 -1.08 10.04 3.98
N ASN A 41 -0.94 11.34 4.23
CA ASN A 41 -1.92 12.36 3.86
C ASN A 41 -2.00 12.61 2.33
N CYS A 42 -1.53 11.67 1.52
CA CYS A 42 -1.44 11.79 0.07
C CYS A 42 -2.49 10.93 -0.61
N GLY A 43 -3.76 11.34 -0.49
CA GLY A 43 -4.90 10.64 -1.14
C GLY A 43 -4.72 10.45 -2.65
N ALA A 44 -3.99 11.34 -3.32
CA ALA A 44 -3.64 11.19 -4.74
C ALA A 44 -2.73 9.98 -5.01
N LEU A 45 -1.72 9.74 -4.16
CA LEU A 45 -0.81 8.59 -4.28
C LEU A 45 -1.55 7.27 -4.04
N LEU A 46 -2.46 7.24 -3.06
CA LEU A 46 -3.32 6.09 -2.79
C LEU A 46 -4.21 5.75 -3.98
N ARG A 47 -4.82 6.77 -4.60
CA ARG A 47 -5.68 6.58 -5.76
C ARG A 47 -4.91 6.14 -7.00
N ASP A 48 -3.66 6.58 -7.16
CA ASP A 48 -2.78 6.09 -8.23
C ASP A 48 -2.39 4.63 -8.03
N PHE A 49 -2.03 4.28 -6.79
CA PHE A 49 -1.68 2.92 -6.38
C PHE A 49 -2.87 1.95 -6.52
N ASP A 50 -4.05 2.34 -6.07
CA ASP A 50 -5.28 1.53 -6.17
C ASP A 50 -5.73 1.35 -7.64
N ARG A 51 -5.58 2.39 -8.47
CA ARG A 51 -5.84 2.31 -9.91
C ARG A 51 -4.91 1.31 -10.60
N GLY A 52 -3.62 1.33 -10.27
CA GLY A 52 -2.64 0.37 -10.79
C GLY A 52 -2.85 -1.05 -10.27
N ARG A 53 -3.33 -1.21 -9.02
CA ARG A 53 -3.69 -2.52 -8.48
C ARG A 53 -4.99 -3.06 -9.04
N THR A 54 -6.00 -2.26 -9.36
CA THR A 54 -7.23 -2.76 -10.00
C THR A 54 -6.92 -3.38 -11.36
N ASP A 55 -6.01 -2.77 -12.12
CA ASP A 55 -5.53 -3.30 -13.39
C ASP A 55 -4.81 -4.66 -13.21
N ARG A 56 -3.95 -4.76 -12.18
CA ARG A 56 -3.22 -6.00 -11.85
C ARG A 56 -4.08 -7.04 -11.13
N ASN A 57 -5.08 -6.65 -10.37
CA ASN A 57 -6.02 -7.52 -9.67
C ASN A 57 -7.00 -8.18 -10.65
N ARG A 58 -7.29 -7.55 -11.79
CA ARG A 58 -7.96 -8.24 -12.89
C ARG A 58 -7.18 -9.46 -13.41
N PHE A 59 -5.84 -9.43 -13.29
CA PHE A 59 -4.99 -10.58 -13.60
C PHE A 59 -4.84 -11.54 -12.41
N GLU A 60 -4.71 -11.05 -11.18
CA GLU A 60 -4.47 -11.85 -9.97
C GLU A 60 -5.74 -12.44 -9.31
N ALA A 61 -6.95 -12.00 -9.68
CA ALA A 61 -8.21 -12.60 -9.22
C ALA A 61 -8.42 -14.03 -9.75
N THR A 62 -7.51 -14.54 -10.59
CA THR A 62 -7.50 -15.93 -11.06
C THR A 62 -6.53 -16.83 -10.25
N GLN A 63 -5.79 -16.30 -9.27
CA GLN A 63 -4.83 -17.07 -8.45
C GLN A 63 -4.92 -16.67 -6.98
N SER A 64 -6.02 -17.01 -6.32
CA SER A 64 -6.11 -17.05 -4.84
C SER A 64 -7.18 -18.05 -4.39
N HIS A 65 -7.15 -19.26 -4.95
CA HIS A 65 -7.76 -20.43 -4.33
C HIS A 65 -6.93 -21.67 -4.68
N GLU A 66 -5.91 -21.92 -3.85
CA GLU A 66 -5.16 -23.16 -3.64
C GLU A 66 -4.36 -22.82 -2.36
N GLU A 67 -4.58 -23.39 -1.18
CA GLU A 67 -4.98 -24.74 -0.76
C GLU A 67 -5.71 -24.68 0.60
#